data_AF-A0A2M7FLY4-F1
#
_entry.id   AF-A0A2M7FLY4-F1
#
_cell.length_a   1.000
_cell.length_b   1.000
_cell.length_c   1.000
_cell.angle_alpha   90.00
_cell.angle_beta   90.00
_cell.angle_gamma   90.00
#
_symmetry.space_group_name_H-M   'P 1'
#
loop_
_entity.id
_entity.type
_entity.pdbx_description
1 polymer ?
#
loop_
_entity_poly.entity_id
_entity_poly.type
_entity_poly.pdbx_seq_one_letter_code
_entity_poly.pdbx_strand_id
1 'polypeptide(L)' 'QNGTQAEALFDAELEHLIHLALLNRGVLITPFHNMLLCSPATSPGDVQRLLAAFDEVLGQFKL' A
#
# COMPACT_ATOMS: atom_id res chain seq x y z
N GLN A 1 13.37 -3.59 -14.79
CA GLN A 1 12.37 -3.56 -15.88
C GLN A 1 10.96 -3.34 -15.33
N ASN A 2 10.61 -3.91 -14.17
CA ASN A 2 9.26 -3.78 -13.58
C ASN A 2 8.96 -2.38 -12.98
N GLY A 3 9.95 -1.66 -12.46
CA GLY A 3 9.76 -0.32 -11.86
C GLY A 3 9.39 0.76 -12.87
N THR A 4 10.09 0.81 -14.02
CA THR A 4 9.83 1.80 -15.10
C THR A 4 8.46 1.59 -15.76
N GLN A 5 7.95 0.35 -15.79
CA GLN A 5 6.60 0.06 -16.28
C GLN A 5 5.52 0.46 -15.25
N ALA A 6 5.82 0.34 -13.95
CA ALA A 6 4.94 0.80 -12.89
C ALA A 6 4.79 2.33 -12.94
N GLU A 7 5.88 3.08 -13.13
CA GLU A 7 5.86 4.55 -13.31
C GLU A 7 4.94 5.01 -14.46
N ALA A 8 4.85 4.24 -15.55
CA ALA A 8 3.98 4.60 -16.69
C ALA A 8 2.48 4.43 -16.41
N LEU A 9 2.11 3.72 -15.34
CA LEU A 9 0.74 3.48 -14.88
C LEU A 9 0.43 4.21 -13.56
N PHE A 10 1.30 5.15 -13.15
CA PHE A 10 1.12 5.90 -11.91
C PHE A 10 -0.12 6.80 -11.99
N ASP A 11 -1.05 6.56 -11.08
CA ASP A 11 -2.14 7.47 -10.74
C ASP A 11 -1.85 8.05 -9.36
N ALA A 12 -1.44 9.31 -9.33
CA ALA A 12 -1.03 9.99 -8.10
C ALA A 12 -2.20 10.21 -7.11
N GLU A 13 -3.43 10.36 -7.62
CA GLU A 13 -4.60 10.55 -6.76
C GLU A 13 -4.97 9.22 -6.09
N LEU A 14 -4.94 8.12 -6.85
CA LEU A 14 -5.14 6.78 -6.32
C LEU A 14 -4.08 6.40 -5.29
N GLU A 15 -2.80 6.72 -5.55
CA GLU A 15 -1.71 6.47 -4.60
C GLU A 15 -1.90 7.24 -3.29
N HIS A 16 -2.27 8.52 -3.37
CA HIS A 16 -2.53 9.34 -2.18
C HIS A 16 -3.72 8.81 -1.37
N LEU A 17 -4.80 8.40 -2.05
CA LEU A 17 -5.96 7.78 -1.42
C LEU A 17 -5.57 6.52 -0.66
N ILE A 18 -4.84 5.61 -1.30
CA ILE A 18 -4.38 4.36 -0.69
C ILE A 18 -3.53 4.66 0.56
N HIS A 19 -2.55 5.56 0.44
CA HIS A 19 -1.69 5.92 1.58
C HIS A 19 -2.48 6.51 2.75
N LEU A 20 -3.42 7.41 2.49
CA LEU A 20 -4.26 8.00 3.53
C LEU A 20 -5.20 6.95 4.16
N ALA A 21 -5.76 6.06 3.36
CA ALA A 21 -6.66 5.01 3.82
C ALA A 21 -5.96 3.95 4.68
N LEU A 22 -4.70 3.62 4.36
CA LEU A 22 -3.85 2.76 5.18
C LEU A 22 -3.45 3.45 6.49
N LEU A 23 -3.10 4.74 6.42
CA LEU A 23 -2.74 5.53 7.61
C LEU A 23 -3.88 5.56 8.63
N ASN A 24 -5.12 5.77 8.15
CA ASN A 24 -6.33 5.73 8.99
C ASN A 24 -6.59 4.36 9.64
N ARG A 25 -5.92 3.29 9.19
CA ARG A 25 -5.97 1.93 9.73
C ARG A 25 -4.72 1.55 10.52
N GLY A 26 -3.87 2.54 10.82
CA GLY A 26 -2.64 2.34 11.60
C GLY A 26 -1.51 1.66 10.83
N VAL A 27 -1.53 1.72 9.49
CA VAL A 27 -0.47 1.20 8.62
C VAL A 27 0.18 2.36 7.88
N LEU A 28 1.48 2.56 8.11
CA LEU A 28 2.28 3.56 7.42
C LEU A 28 3.22 2.85 6.44
N ILE A 29 3.08 3.15 5.15
CA ILE A 29 4.03 2.75 4.11
C ILE A 29 4.68 3.99 3.51
N THR A 30 5.82 3.80 2.84
CA THR A 30 6.50 4.92 2.18
C THR A 30 5.60 5.52 1.11
N PRO A 31 5.56 6.85 0.95
CA PRO A 31 4.61 7.53 0.07
C PRO A 31 4.98 7.42 -1.42
N PHE A 32 5.92 6.55 -1.75
CA PHE A 32 6.40 6.30 -3.09
C PHE A 32 6.35 4.79 -3.28
N HIS A 33 5.48 4.34 -4.18
CA HIS A 33 5.21 2.93 -4.47
C HIS A 33 4.38 2.25 -3.36
N ASN A 34 3.32 1.53 -3.76
CA ASN A 34 2.50 0.66 -2.90
C ASN A 34 3.28 -0.60 -2.46
N MET A 35 4.45 -0.40 -1.86
CA MET A 35 5.40 -1.42 -1.46
C MET A 35 5.79 -1.24 0.01
N LEU A 36 6.13 -2.35 0.66
CA LEU A 36 6.69 -2.37 2.01
C LEU A 36 8.11 -2.94 1.97
N LEU A 37 9.09 -2.18 2.45
CA LEU A 37 10.43 -2.70 2.72
C LEU A 37 10.47 -3.24 4.15
N CYS A 38 10.66 -4.56 4.29
CA CYS A 38 10.73 -5.21 5.59
C CYS A 38 12.11 -5.01 6.23
N SER A 39 12.13 -4.75 7.54
CA SER A 39 13.34 -4.77 8.37
C SER A 39 13.42 -6.10 9.14
N PRO A 40 14.54 -6.43 9.82
CA PRO A 40 14.60 -7.59 10.70
C PRO A 40 13.59 -7.58 11.85
N ALA A 41 13.03 -6.41 12.20
CA ALA A 41 11.99 -6.28 13.22
C ALA A 41 10.57 -6.51 12.65
N THR A 42 10.40 -6.54 11.33
CA THR A 42 9.10 -6.75 10.69
C THR A 42 8.67 -8.20 10.89
N SER A 43 7.54 -8.40 11.55
CA SER A 43 6.96 -9.72 11.80
C SER A 43 5.98 -10.13 10.68
N PRO A 44 5.66 -11.43 10.56
CA PRO A 44 4.57 -11.88 9.69
C PRO A 44 3.21 -11.22 10.02
N GLY A 45 2.98 -10.88 11.29
CA GLY A 45 1.77 -10.17 11.72
C GLY A 45 1.67 -8.75 11.17
N ASP A 46 2.79 -8.06 11.00
CA ASP A 46 2.83 -6.72 10.41
C ASP A 46 2.48 -6.77 8.91
N VAL A 47 3.00 -7.78 8.21
CA VAL A 47 2.65 -8.05 6.80
C VAL A 47 1.16 -8.36 6.67
N GLN A 48 0.62 -9.22 7.55
CA GLN A 48 -0.80 -9.56 7.52
C GLN A 48 -1.70 -8.35 7.80
N ARG A 49 -1.27 -7.44 8.69
CA ARG A 49 -1.98 -6.19 8.97
C ARG A 49 -2.04 -5.28 7.74
N LEU A 50 -0.93 -5.13 7.02
CA LEU A 50 -0.90 -4.38 5.76
C LEU A 50 -1.86 -4.99 4.74
N LEU A 51 -1.79 -6.31 4.52
CA LEU A 51 -2.63 -7.00 3.54
C LEU A 51 -4.12 -6.86 3.88
N ALA A 52 -4.51 -7.07 5.14
CA ALA A 52 -5.90 -6.92 5.57
C ALA A 52 -6.41 -5.48 5.39
N ALA A 53 -5.62 -4.47 5.77
CA ALA A 53 -5.99 -3.08 5.58
C ALA A 53 -6.10 -2.72 4.08
N PHE A 54 -5.24 -3.28 3.24
CA PHE A 54 -5.29 -3.07 1.79
C PHE A 54 -6.52 -3.74 1.16
N ASP A 55 -6.85 -4.97 1.55
CA ASP A 55 -8.06 -5.68 1.11
C ASP A 55 -9.33 -4.92 1.48
N GLU A 56 -9.39 -4.35 2.70
CA GLU A 56 -10.49 -3.49 3.11
C GLU A 56 -10.65 -2.25 2.22
N VAL A 57 -9.53 -1.63 1.80
CA VAL A 57 -9.53 -0.48 0.90
C VAL A 57 -10.02 -0.91 -0.49
N LEU A 58 -9.51 -2.01 -1.03
CA LEU A 58 -9.93 -2.54 -2.33
C LEU A 58 -11.42 -2.88 -2.35
N GLY A 59 -11.96 -3.44 -1.26
CA GLY A 59 -13.39 -3.75 -1.12
C GLY A 59 -14.31 -2.53 -1.15
N GLN A 60 -13.79 -1.31 -1.00
CA GLN A 60 -14.56 -0.07 -1.14
C GLN A 60 -14.74 0.36 -2.60
N PHE A 61 -13.89 -0.13 -3.50
CA PHE A 61 -14.00 0.15 -4.93
C PHE A 61 -14.94 -0.89 -5.57
N LYS A 62 -15.98 -0.40 -6.24
CA LYS A 62 -16.73 -1.21 -7.20
C LYS A 62 -15.97 -1.13 -8.53
N LEU A 63 -15.20 -2.18 -8.85
CA LEU A 63 -14.71 -2.41 -10.21
C LEU A 63 -15.85 -2.89 -11.11
#